data_AF-A0A1J9QVA2-F1
#
_entry.id   AF-A0A1J9QVA2-F1
#
_cell.length_a   1.000
_cell.length_b   1.000
_cell.length_c   1.000
_cell.angle_alpha   90.00
_cell.angle_beta   90.00
_cell.angle_gamma   90.00
#
_symmetry.space_group_name_H-M   'P 1'
#
loop_
_entity.id
_entity.type
_entity.pdbx_description
1 polymer ?
#
loop_
_entity_poly.entity_id
_entity_poly.type
_entity_poly.pdbx_seq_one_letter_code
_entity_poly.pdbx_strand_id
1 'polypeptide(L)'
;MAMHSAAILTRENKELRAANAKQKRKRERHRTYISQGEGLTIEEGMDRVRRGNEGKRGGIEQSEEQVQKRAARRCSKCNQVGHTARTCSQDIGSFS
;
A
#
# COMPACT_ATOMS: atom_id res chain seq x y z
N MET A 1 -47.17 -20.77 3.40
CA MET A 1 -46.31 -20.02 2.46
C MET A 1 -45.90 -18.63 2.96
N ALA A 2 -46.79 -17.84 3.60
CA ALA A 2 -46.51 -16.45 3.99
C ALA A 2 -45.53 -16.25 5.18
N MET A 3 -45.46 -17.19 6.12
CA MET A 3 -44.59 -17.06 7.30
C MET A 3 -43.10 -17.21 6.95
N HIS A 4 -42.79 -18.10 6.00
CA HIS A 4 -41.42 -18.34 5.57
C HIS A 4 -40.85 -17.15 4.78
N SER A 5 -41.66 -16.56 3.89
CA SER A 5 -41.25 -15.35 3.16
C SER A 5 -41.08 -14.15 4.09
N ALA A 6 -41.96 -13.98 5.08
CA ALA A 6 -41.80 -12.95 6.10
C ALA A 6 -40.49 -13.11 6.89
N ALA A 7 -40.14 -14.33 7.28
CA ALA A 7 -38.88 -14.61 7.98
C ALA A 7 -37.65 -14.26 7.13
N ILE A 8 -37.63 -14.65 5.84
CA ILE A 8 -36.55 -14.29 4.91
C ILE A 8 -36.41 -12.77 4.79
N LEU A 9 -37.53 -12.07 4.55
CA LEU A 9 -37.54 -10.61 4.39
C LEU A 9 -37.03 -9.90 5.64
N THR A 10 -37.39 -10.38 6.84
CA THR A 10 -36.87 -9.77 8.08
C THR A 10 -35.37 -9.95 8.24
N ARG A 11 -34.82 -11.09 7.81
CA ARG A 11 -33.38 -11.36 7.83
C ARG A 11 -32.65 -10.46 6.84
N GLU A 12 -33.11 -10.41 5.60
CA GLU A 12 -32.54 -9.55 4.56
C GLU A 12 -32.60 -8.07 4.96
N ASN A 13 -33.72 -7.61 5.53
CA ASN A 13 -33.84 -6.22 5.97
C ASN A 13 -32.85 -5.89 7.10
N LYS A 14 -32.62 -6.83 8.04
CA LYS A 14 -31.62 -6.68 9.12
C LYS A 14 -30.21 -6.61 8.53
N GLU A 15 -29.87 -7.52 7.61
CA GLU A 15 -28.58 -7.55 6.94
C GLU A 15 -28.32 -6.27 6.12
N LEU A 16 -29.33 -5.81 5.37
CA LEU A 16 -29.29 -4.56 4.61
C LEU A 16 -29.12 -3.34 5.51
N ARG A 17 -29.82 -3.28 6.65
CA ARG A 17 -29.67 -2.19 7.62
C ARG A 17 -28.28 -2.19 8.26
N ALA A 18 -27.74 -3.35 8.61
CA ALA A 18 -26.38 -3.48 9.15
C ALA A 18 -25.31 -3.03 8.15
N ALA A 19 -25.44 -3.45 6.88
CA ALA A 19 -24.54 -3.03 5.80
C ALA A 19 -24.60 -1.51 5.56
N ASN A 20 -25.81 -0.93 5.54
CA ASN A 20 -26.00 0.52 5.41
C ASN A 20 -25.40 1.28 6.60
N ALA A 21 -25.61 0.82 7.83
CA ALA A 21 -25.01 1.43 9.01
C ALA A 21 -23.48 1.40 8.95
N LYS A 22 -22.88 0.29 8.50
CA LYS A 22 -21.43 0.17 8.28
C LYS A 22 -20.93 1.14 7.22
N GLN A 23 -21.64 1.27 6.09
CA GLN A 23 -21.30 2.25 5.05
C GLN A 23 -21.42 3.69 5.55
N LYS A 24 -22.49 4.04 6.27
CA LYS A 24 -22.66 5.37 6.87
C LYS A 24 -21.50 5.69 7.81
N ARG A 25 -21.17 4.77 8.73
CA ARG A 25 -20.01 4.90 9.62
C ARG A 25 -18.68 5.01 8.88
N LYS A 26 -18.50 4.35 7.73
CA LYS A 26 -17.29 4.46 6.90
C LYS A 26 -17.22 5.84 6.23
N ARG A 27 -18.33 6.32 5.65
CA ARG A 27 -18.43 7.63 5.01
C ARG A 27 -18.21 8.76 6.01
N GLU A 28 -18.81 8.66 7.20
CA GLU A 28 -18.63 9.62 8.28
C GLU A 28 -17.18 9.66 8.76
N ARG A 29 -16.55 8.51 9.04
CA ARG A 29 -15.12 8.43 9.39
C ARG A 29 -14.21 9.01 8.31
N HIS A 30 -14.52 8.77 7.04
CA HIS A 30 -13.76 9.35 5.93
C HIS A 30 -13.95 10.88 5.85
N ARG A 31 -15.16 11.38 6.10
CA ARG A 31 -15.44 12.84 6.15
C ARG A 31 -14.73 13.51 7.33
N THR A 32 -14.73 12.89 8.51
CA THR A 32 -14.00 13.43 9.68
C THR A 32 -12.49 13.37 9.47
N TYR A 33 -11.98 12.30 8.83
CA TYR A 33 -10.56 12.20 8.46
C TYR A 33 -10.16 13.26 7.44
N ILE A 34 -11.01 13.58 6.46
CA ILE A 34 -10.77 14.68 5.52
C ILE A 34 -10.91 16.05 6.18
N SER A 35 -11.79 16.22 7.16
CA SER A 35 -11.92 17.51 7.86
C SER A 35 -10.80 17.76 8.88
N GLN A 36 -10.25 16.70 9.48
CA GLN A 36 -9.14 16.78 10.45
C GLN A 36 -7.76 16.66 9.81
N GLY A 37 -7.65 15.91 8.71
CA GLY A 37 -6.49 15.98 7.85
C GLY A 37 -6.54 17.31 7.14
N GLU A 38 -5.61 18.21 7.43
CA GLU A 38 -5.37 19.38 6.59
C GLU A 38 -5.11 18.87 5.17
N GLY A 39 -6.15 18.89 4.35
CA GLY A 39 -6.02 18.66 2.93
C GLY A 39 -5.15 19.79 2.42
N LEU A 40 -3.97 19.45 1.92
CA LEU A 40 -3.06 20.43 1.33
C LEU A 40 -3.85 21.29 0.36
N THR A 41 -3.82 22.59 0.58
CA THR A 41 -4.33 23.53 -0.40
C THR A 41 -3.54 23.34 -1.70
N ILE A 42 -4.15 23.70 -2.83
CA ILE A 42 -3.50 23.59 -4.15
C ILE A 42 -2.13 24.30 -4.12
N GLU A 43 -2.05 25.44 -3.44
CA GLU A 43 -0.82 26.21 -3.24
C GLU A 43 0.22 25.48 -2.39
N GLU A 44 -0.17 24.92 -1.24
CA GLU A 44 0.76 24.13 -0.41
C GLU A 44 1.24 22.84 -1.11
N GLY A 45 0.39 22.25 -1.96
CA GLY A 45 0.75 21.15 -2.84
C GLY A 45 1.80 21.58 -3.88
N MET A 46 1.59 22.71 -4.54
CA MET A 46 2.53 23.30 -5.49
C MET A 46 3.85 23.67 -4.81
N ASP A 47 3.83 24.16 -3.57
CA ASP A 47 5.02 24.50 -2.79
C ASP A 47 5.86 23.30 -2.42
N ARG A 48 5.24 22.16 -2.14
CA ARG A 48 5.96 20.90 -1.90
C ARG A 48 6.64 20.40 -3.17
N VAL A 49 5.97 20.50 -4.32
CA VAL A 49 6.55 20.16 -5.63
C VAL A 49 7.70 21.11 -5.96
N ARG A 50 7.53 22.41 -5.74
CA ARG A 50 8.56 23.44 -5.95
C ARG A 50 9.79 23.20 -5.08
N ARG A 51 9.62 23.04 -3.77
CA ARG A 51 10.72 22.72 -2.83
C ARG A 51 11.42 21.41 -3.18
N GLY A 52 10.66 20.38 -3.57
CA GLY A 52 11.22 19.10 -4.03
C GLY A 52 12.04 19.21 -5.32
N ASN A 53 11.71 20.17 -6.19
CA ASN A 53 12.47 20.46 -7.41
C ASN A 53 13.67 21.38 -7.15
N GLU A 54 13.57 22.34 -6.23
CA GLU A 54 14.69 23.20 -5.81
C GLU A 54 15.79 22.41 -5.11
N GLY A 55 15.43 21.46 -4.24
CA GLY A 55 16.38 20.52 -3.63
C GLY A 55 17.11 19.62 -4.63
N LYS A 56 16.62 19.51 -5.88
CA LYS A 56 17.29 18.82 -6.99
C LYS A 56 18.17 19.75 -7.85
N ARG A 57 18.01 21.07 -7.75
CA ARG A 57 18.78 22.06 -8.53
C ARG A 57 20.13 22.42 -7.91
N GLY A 58 20.36 22.13 -6.63
CA GLY A 58 21.61 22.43 -5.91
C GLY A 58 22.72 21.37 -6.03
N GLY A 59 22.58 20.37 -6.89
CA GLY A 59 23.53 19.27 -6.99
C GLY A 59 23.69 18.75 -8.41
N ILE A 60 24.09 19.62 -9.35
CA ILE A 60 24.56 19.17 -10.67
C ILE A 60 25.74 20.06 -11.10
N GLU A 61 26.90 19.81 -10.50
CA GLU A 61 28.12 19.75 -11.30
C GLU A 61 28.66 18.32 -11.17
N GLN A 62 28.57 17.60 -12.30
CA GLN A 62 29.20 16.31 -12.59
C GLN A 62 28.61 15.06 -11.92
N SER A 63 27.73 14.36 -12.62
CA SER A 63 27.95 12.95 -13.05
C SER A 63 26.67 12.33 -13.59
N GLU A 64 26.84 11.56 -14.66
CA GLU A 64 25.80 10.85 -15.40
C GLU A 64 24.90 10.02 -14.47
N GLU A 65 23.59 10.23 -14.59
CA GLU A 65 22.57 9.19 -14.51
C GLU A 65 22.73 8.15 -13.38
N GLN A 66 22.84 8.60 -12.13
CA GLN A 66 22.69 7.68 -10.99
C GLN A 66 21.20 7.43 -10.70
N VAL A 67 20.55 6.69 -11.60
CA VAL A 67 19.41 5.85 -11.20
C VAL A 67 19.92 5.02 -10.02
N GLN A 68 19.32 5.17 -8.84
CA GLN A 68 19.63 4.37 -7.65
C GLN A 68 19.46 2.89 -8.01
N LYS A 69 20.54 2.24 -8.46
CA LYS A 69 20.53 0.84 -8.87
C LYS A 69 20.31 0.04 -7.60
N ARG A 70 19.15 -0.62 -7.49
CA ARG A 70 18.88 -1.56 -6.41
C ARG A 70 20.05 -2.55 -6.33
N ALA A 71 20.53 -2.78 -5.11
CA ALA A 71 21.55 -3.79 -4.86
C ALA A 71 21.12 -5.14 -5.46
N ALA A 72 22.07 -5.84 -6.06
CA ALA A 72 21.82 -7.16 -6.64
C ALA A 72 21.26 -8.11 -5.57
N ARG A 73 20.31 -8.96 -5.98
CA ARG A 73 19.69 -9.95 -5.07
C ARG A 73 20.75 -10.94 -4.60
N ARG A 74 20.81 -11.16 -3.29
CA ARG A 74 21.67 -12.16 -2.64
C ARG A 74 20.86 -13.40 -2.26
N CYS A 75 21.50 -14.56 -2.26
CA CYS A 75 20.91 -15.80 -1.77
C CYS A 75 20.63 -15.69 -0.26
N SER A 76 19.42 -16.03 0.19
CA SER A 76 19.07 -15.92 1.62
C SER A 76 19.73 -16.99 2.51
N LYS A 77 20.39 -17.99 1.92
CA LYS A 77 21.11 -19.06 2.66
C LYS A 77 22.59 -18.74 2.84
N CYS A 78 23.29 -18.44 1.75
CA CYS A 78 24.75 -18.21 1.77
C CYS A 78 25.17 -16.75 1.48
N ASN A 79 24.21 -15.83 1.29
CA ASN A 79 24.43 -14.40 1.04
C ASN A 79 25.28 -14.03 -0.20
N GLN A 80 25.54 -15.01 -1.07
CA GLN A 80 26.23 -14.83 -2.36
C GLN A 80 25.26 -14.37 -3.46
N VAL A 81 25.76 -13.63 -4.44
CA VAL A 81 25.00 -13.22 -5.64
C VAL A 81 25.03 -14.32 -6.71
N GLY A 82 24.15 -14.24 -7.70
CA GLY A 82 24.15 -15.14 -8.87
C GLY A 82 23.26 -16.38 -8.75
N HIS A 83 22.68 -16.66 -7.59
CA HIS A 83 21.70 -17.75 -7.43
C HIS A 83 20.65 -17.42 -6.34
N THR A 84 19.58 -18.21 -6.28
CA THR A 84 18.56 -18.09 -5.24
C THR A 84 18.67 -19.22 -4.23
N ALA A 85 18.00 -19.09 -3.07
CA ALA A 85 17.98 -20.13 -2.05
C ALA A 85 17.39 -21.49 -2.49
N ARG A 86 16.77 -21.58 -3.68
CA ARG A 86 16.28 -22.84 -4.27
C ARG A 86 17.33 -23.59 -5.08
N THR A 87 18.38 -22.89 -5.52
CA THR A 87 19.45 -23.41 -6.37
C THR A 87 20.79 -23.28 -5.66
N CYS A 88 20.78 -23.27 -4.33
CA CYS A 88 21.98 -23.11 -3.54
C CYS A 88 22.68 -24.46 -3.42
N SER A 89 23.97 -24.53 -3.78
CA SER A 89 24.73 -25.77 -3.72
C SER A 89 24.89 -26.33 -2.30
N GLN A 90 24.62 -25.51 -1.27
CA GLN A 90 24.55 -25.96 0.13
C GLN A 90 23.31 -26.84 0.43
N ASP A 91 22.34 -26.92 -0.49
CA ASP A 91 21.15 -27.79 -0.34
C ASP A 91 21.38 -29.21 -0.88
N ILE A 92 22.46 -29.46 -1.62
CA ILE A 92 22.73 -30.80 -2.21
C ILE A 92 23.30 -31.76 -1.14
N GLY A 93 23.39 -31.34 0.13
CA GLY A 93 24.14 -32.03 1.19
C GLY A 93 23.35 -32.55 2.38
N SER A 94 22.04 -32.84 2.27
CA SER A 94 21.30 -33.45 3.39
C SER A 94 20.21 -34.43 2.94
N PHE A 95 20.60 -35.45 2.17
CA PHE A 95 19.92 -36.74 2.18
C PHE A 95 20.97 -37.78 2.59
N SER A 96 21.03 -38.05 3.89
CA SER A 96 21.61 -39.28 4.45
C SER A 96 20.46 -40.18 4.86
#